data_AF-A0A0K8RGS3-F1
#
_entry.id   AF-A0A0K8RGS3-F1
#
_cell.length_a   1.000
_cell.length_b   1.000
_cell.length_c   1.000
_cell.angle_alpha   90.00
_cell.angle_beta   90.00
_cell.angle_gamma   90.00
#
_symmetry.space_group_name_H-M   'P 1'
#
loop_
_entity.id
_entity.type
_entity.pdbx_description
1 polymer ?
#
loop_
_entity_poly.entity_id
_entity_poly.type
_entity_poly.pdbx_seq_one_letter_code
_entity_poly.pdbx_strand_id
1 'polypeptide(L)' 'MSSRLYPQYVKGNPQLRIFLPNFWMKLVKHGKPQPPNTVKFVVPLQMTKYGVKNYLEKIYGRPSVARSYERLRSY' A
#
# COMPACT_ATOMS: atom_id res chain seq x y z
N MET A 1 9.57 -6.18 -6.20
CA MET A 1 8.92 -5.13 -7.01
C MET A 1 7.60 -5.66 -7.56
N SER A 2 6.67 -4.80 -8.02
CA SER A 2 5.78 -5.24 -9.12
C SER A 2 6.68 -5.92 -10.15
N SER A 3 6.26 -6.99 -10.83
CA SER A 3 7.11 -7.63 -11.85
C SER A 3 7.61 -6.64 -12.93
N ARG A 4 7.05 -5.43 -12.97
CA ARG A 4 7.43 -4.32 -13.84
C ARG A 4 8.64 -3.55 -13.32
N LEU A 5 9.55 -3.25 -14.23
CA LEU A 5 10.63 -2.29 -14.03
C LEU A 5 10.04 -0.87 -14.00
N TYR A 6 10.35 -0.11 -12.95
CA TYR A 6 9.99 1.31 -12.88
C TYR A 6 11.06 2.15 -13.58
N PRO A 7 10.66 3.21 -14.31
CA PRO A 7 11.63 4.11 -14.92
C PRO A 7 12.45 4.80 -13.84
N GLN A 8 13.75 4.96 -14.10
CA GLN A 8 14.63 5.67 -13.20
C GLN A 8 14.24 7.16 -13.14
N TYR A 9 14.16 7.69 -11.92
CA TYR A 9 13.91 9.10 -11.71
C TYR A 9 15.19 9.92 -11.93
N VAL A 10 15.07 10.99 -12.71
CA VAL A 10 16.10 12.03 -12.89
C VAL A 10 15.48 13.38 -12.55
N LYS A 11 16.25 14.28 -11.96
CA LYS A 11 15.78 15.63 -11.60
C LYS A 11 15.26 16.35 -12.85
N GLY A 12 14.01 16.83 -12.78
CA GLY A 12 13.32 17.46 -13.92
C GLY A 12 12.33 16.52 -14.64
N ASN A 13 12.38 15.22 -14.37
CA ASN A 13 11.40 14.28 -14.92
C ASN A 13 10.01 14.53 -14.31
N PRO A 14 8.93 14.25 -15.07
CA PRO A 14 7.58 14.33 -14.56
C PRO A 14 7.34 13.32 -13.44
N GLN A 15 6.35 13.62 -12.60
CA GLN A 15 5.91 12.71 -11.54
C GLN A 15 5.46 11.36 -12.12
N LEU A 16 5.99 10.27 -11.58
CA LEU A 16 5.60 8.90 -11.94
C LEU A 16 4.10 8.68 -11.67
N ARG A 17 3.37 8.20 -12.67
CA ARG A 17 1.95 7.84 -12.59
C ARG A 17 1.76 6.36 -12.90
N ILE A 18 0.96 5.68 -12.09
CA ILE A 18 0.65 4.26 -12.24
C ILE A 18 -0.86 4.15 -12.45
N PHE A 19 -1.28 3.85 -13.68
CA PHE A 19 -2.70 3.75 -14.03
C PHE A 19 -3.29 2.37 -13.69
N LEU A 20 -2.52 1.31 -13.91
CA LEU A 20 -2.96 -0.07 -13.72
C LEU A 20 -2.01 -0.79 -12.75
N PRO A 21 -2.14 -0.54 -11.44
CA PRO A 21 -1.30 -1.18 -10.44
C PRO A 21 -1.57 -2.69 -10.38
N ASN A 22 -0.51 -3.51 -10.44
CA ASN A 22 -0.58 -4.95 -10.17
C ASN A 22 -0.41 -5.25 -8.67
N PHE A 23 -1.16 -4.54 -7.82
CA PHE A 23 -1.11 -4.72 -6.38
C PHE A 23 -2.47 -5.20 -5.88
N TRP A 24 -2.41 -6.14 -4.94
CA TRP A 24 -3.58 -6.64 -4.22
C TRP A 24 -3.43 -6.28 -2.73
N MET A 25 -4.56 -6.11 -2.05
CA MET A 25 -4.61 -5.96 -0.60
C MET A 25 -5.73 -6.83 -0.06
N LYS A 26 -5.46 -7.55 1.03
CA LYS A 26 -6.46 -8.38 1.70
C LYS A 26 -6.76 -7.82 3.08
N LEU A 27 -8.03 -7.55 3.38
CA LEU A 27 -8.47 -7.18 4.72
C LEU A 27 -8.51 -8.43 5.60
N VAL A 28 -7.90 -8.36 6.78
CA VAL A 28 -7.80 -9.51 7.71
C VAL A 28 -8.33 -9.10 9.06
N LYS A 29 -9.09 -10.02 9.70
CA LYS A 29 -9.59 -9.83 11.06
C LYS A 29 -8.43 -9.80 12.05
N HIS A 30 -8.53 -8.90 13.03
CA HIS A 30 -7.54 -8.84 14.11
C HIS A 30 -7.68 -10.07 15.02
N GLY A 31 -6.54 -10.64 15.43
CA GLY A 31 -6.51 -11.72 16.42
C GLY A 31 -6.67 -11.22 17.87
N LYS A 32 -6.42 -9.93 18.11
CA LYS A 32 -6.58 -9.26 19.41
C LYS A 32 -7.53 -8.07 19.25
N PRO A 33 -8.24 -7.66 20.32
CA PRO A 33 -9.06 -6.45 20.28
C PRO A 33 -8.18 -5.24 19.97
N GLN A 34 -8.54 -4.52 18.91
CA GLN A 34 -7.92 -3.29 18.46
C GLN A 34 -8.96 -2.16 18.51
N PRO A 35 -8.53 -0.89 18.60
CA PRO A 35 -9.45 0.23 18.52
C PRO A 35 -10.31 0.18 17.23
N PRO A 36 -11.56 0.68 17.27
CA PRO A 36 -12.51 0.54 16.16
C PRO A 36 -12.06 1.26 14.88
N ASN A 37 -11.14 2.21 14.97
CA ASN A 37 -10.57 2.93 13.83
C ASN A 37 -9.32 2.25 13.23
N THR A 38 -8.94 1.08 13.72
CA THR A 38 -7.75 0.35 13.27
C THR A 38 -8.14 -0.82 12.39
N VAL A 39 -7.61 -0.86 11.17
CA VAL A 39 -7.84 -1.94 10.21
C VAL A 39 -6.50 -2.57 9.85
N LYS A 40 -6.45 -3.90 9.76
CA LYS A 40 -5.26 -4.64 9.35
C LYS A 40 -5.42 -5.12 7.91
N PHE A 41 -4.43 -4.79 7.11
CA PHE A 41 -4.30 -5.26 5.73
C PHE A 41 -3.06 -6.13 5.60
N VAL A 42 -3.21 -7.21 4.85
CA VAL A 42 -2.11 -7.97 4.30
C VAL A 42 -1.82 -7.42 2.92
N VAL A 43 -0.58 -6.98 2.72
CA VAL A 43 -0.12 -6.36 1.48
C VAL A 43 1.19 -7.03 1.02
N PRO A 44 1.46 -7.04 -0.29
CA PRO A 44 2.74 -7.49 -0.83
C PRO A 44 3.91 -6.68 -0.24
N LEU A 45 5.04 -7.34 0.03
CA LEU A 45 6.29 -6.74 0.53
C LEU A 45 6.77 -5.53 -0.29
N GLN A 46 6.44 -5.55 -1.57
CA GLN A 46 6.82 -4.57 -2.57
C GLN A 46 6.06 -3.24 -2.43
N MET A 47 4.94 -3.25 -1.71
CA MET A 47 4.09 -2.07 -1.53
C MET A 47 4.58 -1.26 -0.32
N THR A 48 4.83 0.03 -0.54
CA THR A 48 5.25 0.96 0.52
C THR A 48 4.05 1.54 1.26
N LYS A 49 4.28 2.18 2.42
CA LYS A 49 3.22 2.89 3.18
C LYS A 49 2.50 3.92 2.32
N TYR A 50 3.25 4.66 1.50
CA TYR A 50 2.71 5.65 0.57
C TYR A 50 1.88 5.00 -0.55
N GLY A 51 2.31 3.82 -1.02
CA GLY A 51 1.53 3.02 -1.96
C GLY A 51 0.16 2.64 -1.38
N VAL A 52 0.12 2.14 -0.14
CA VAL A 52 -1.15 1.77 0.54
C VAL A 52 -2.04 2.99 0.74
N LYS A 53 -1.47 4.12 1.21
CA LYS A 53 -2.21 5.37 1.39
C LYS A 53 -2.85 5.83 0.07
N ASN A 54 -2.05 5.91 -1.00
CA ASN A 54 -2.54 6.34 -2.32
C ASN A 54 -3.58 5.35 -2.88
N TYR A 55 -3.41 4.05 -2.64
CA TYR A 55 -4.37 3.04 -3.09
C TYR A 55 -5.73 3.22 -2.39
N LEU A 56 -5.73 3.39 -1.06
CA LEU A 56 -6.96 3.63 -0.29
C LEU A 56 -7.63 4.97 -0.64
N GLU A 57 -6.83 6.03 -0.83
CA GLU A 57 -7.37 7.36 -1.13
C GLU A 57 -7.87 7.48 -2.57
N LYS A 58 -7.15 6.93 -3.56
CA LYS A 58 -7.49 7.10 -4.96
C LYS A 58 -8.47 6.08 -5.49
N ILE A 59 -8.44 4.84 -5.00
CA ILE A 59 -9.35 3.78 -5.46
C ILE A 59 -10.59 3.70 -4.58
N TYR A 60 -10.43 3.78 -3.25
CA TYR A 60 -11.55 3.65 -2.31
C TYR A 60 -12.07 4.99 -1.76
N GLY A 61 -11.43 6.13 -2.06
CA GLY A 61 -11.87 7.44 -1.59
C GLY A 61 -11.80 7.64 -0.08
N ARG A 62 -11.03 6.81 0.65
CA ARG A 62 -10.96 6.85 2.12
C ARG A 62 -9.67 7.53 2.59
N PRO A 63 -9.75 8.60 3.40
CA PRO A 63 -8.55 9.19 3.99
C PRO A 63 -7.94 8.20 4.99
N SER A 64 -6.64 7.93 4.87
CA SER A 64 -5.96 6.97 5.74
C SER A 64 -4.78 7.63 6.47
N VAL A 65 -4.81 7.53 7.80
CA VAL A 65 -3.69 7.89 8.67
C VAL A 65 -2.98 6.58 9.03
N ALA A 66 -2.01 6.17 8.22
CA ALA A 66 -1.32 4.89 8.39
C ALA A 66 -0.46 4.90 9.67
N ARG A 67 -0.90 4.20 10.73
CA ARG A 67 -0.23 4.21 12.04
C ARG A 67 0.71 3.02 12.27
N SER A 68 0.44 1.85 11.68
CA SER A 68 1.27 0.64 11.87
C SER A 68 0.96 -0.42 10.80
N TYR A 69 1.98 -1.14 10.30
CA TYR A 69 1.79 -2.25 9.37
C TYR A 69 2.74 -3.41 9.72
N GLU A 70 2.20 -4.62 9.73
CA GLU A 70 2.98 -5.85 9.72
C GLU A 70 3.12 -6.28 8.25
N ARG A 71 4.32 -6.12 7.68
CA ARG A 71 4.64 -6.76 6.39
C ARG A 71 4.72 -8.25 6.63
N LEU A 72 4.11 -9.04 5.75
CA LEU A 72 4.41 -10.46 5.70
C LEU A 72 5.93 -10.61 5.49
N ARG A 73 6.66 -11.10 6.50
CA ARG A 73 7.99 -11.65 6.28
C ARG A 73 7.78 -12.84 5.36
N SER A 74 8.46 -12.86 4.21
CA SER A 74 8.61 -14.12 3.49
C SER A 74 9.35 -15.06 4.43
N TYR A 75 8.75 -16.22 4.70
CA TYR A 75 9.53 -17.38 5.14
C TYR A 75 10.51 -17.75 4.04
#